data_AF-A0A9P7NKW1-F1
#
_entry.id   AF-A0A9P7NKW1-F1
#
_cell.length_a   1.000
_cell.length_b   1.000
_cell.length_c   1.000
_cell.angle_alpha   90.00
_cell.angle_beta   90.00
_cell.angle_gamma   90.00
#
_symmetry.space_group_name_H-M   'P 1'
#
loop_
_entity.id
_entity.type
_entity.pdbx_description
1 polymer ?
#
loop_
_entity_poly.entity_id
_entity_poly.type
_entity_poly.pdbx_seq_one_letter_code
_entity_poly.pdbx_strand_id
1 'polypeptide(L)'
;MSTYTIPTNEKLTTLRDETNWRPWLNMIQGRASALELWDKLNPDHPSTFMEKPTDPQKPHPKDFEAKAGIEVPTLMSRLSKDGLKAYKDDKQEYSIPYR
;
A
#
# COMPACT_ATOMS: atom_id res chain seq x y z
N MET A 1 -0.42 20.93 14.93
CA MET A 1 0.14 19.63 14.51
C MET A 1 0.00 18.67 15.66
N SER A 2 -0.81 17.61 15.52
CA SER A 2 -1.09 16.67 16.60
C SER A 2 -0.09 15.51 16.52
N THR A 3 0.84 15.43 17.47
CA THR A 3 1.78 14.31 17.57
C THR A 3 1.05 13.13 18.18
N TYR A 4 0.70 12.15 17.36
CA TYR A 4 0.15 10.88 17.84
C TYR A 4 1.29 10.03 18.38
N THR A 5 1.46 10.02 19.70
CA THR A 5 2.42 9.15 20.37
C THR A 5 1.80 7.76 20.48
N ILE A 6 2.40 6.75 19.82
CA ILE A 6 1.98 5.35 19.99
C ILE A 6 2.42 4.92 21.40
N PRO A 7 1.52 4.53 22.30
CA PRO A 7 1.90 4.07 23.63
C PRO A 7 2.64 2.73 23.53
N THR A 8 3.94 2.74 23.82
CA THR A 8 4.81 1.57 23.91
C THR A 8 4.56 0.82 25.23
N ASN A 9 3.41 0.19 25.36
CA ASN A 9 3.19 -0.79 26.43
C ASN A 9 3.09 -2.17 25.79
N GLU A 10 4.22 -2.66 25.28
CA GLU A 10 4.34 -3.98 24.67
C GLU A 10 4.33 -5.09 25.75
N LYS A 11 3.22 -5.21 26.49
CA LYS A 11 2.85 -6.53 26.99
C LYS A 11 2.39 -7.32 25.78
N LEU A 12 3.30 -8.12 25.22
CA LEU A 12 3.02 -9.17 24.25
C LEU A 12 2.01 -10.15 24.86
N THR A 13 0.74 -9.78 24.82
CA THR A 13 -0.35 -10.63 25.29
C THR A 13 -0.58 -11.63 24.18
N THR A 14 -0.24 -12.90 24.43
CA THR A 14 -0.49 -13.92 23.43
C THR A 14 -1.99 -14.16 23.34
N LEU A 15 -2.56 -13.89 22.18
CA LEU A 15 -4.00 -14.04 21.90
C LEU A 15 -4.35 -15.52 21.70
N ARG A 16 -4.29 -16.32 22.77
CA ARG A 16 -4.47 -17.79 22.70
C ARG A 16 -5.89 -18.26 22.92
N ASP A 17 -6.70 -17.48 23.62
CA ASP A 17 -8.06 -17.84 24.01
C ASP A 17 -9.03 -16.69 23.73
N GLU A 18 -10.32 -17.02 23.70
CA GLU A 18 -11.39 -16.09 23.36
C GLU A 18 -11.45 -14.90 24.30
N THR A 19 -11.23 -15.11 25.59
CA THR A 19 -11.18 -14.02 26.59
C THR A 19 -10.11 -12.97 26.27
N ASN A 20 -9.02 -13.37 25.61
CA ASN A 20 -7.92 -12.49 25.23
C ASN A 20 -8.10 -11.85 23.84
N TRP A 21 -8.61 -12.58 22.84
CA TRP A 21 -8.73 -12.03 21.48
C TRP A 21 -10.07 -11.32 21.20
N ARG A 22 -11.15 -11.64 21.92
CA ARG A 22 -12.47 -11.07 21.67
C ARG A 22 -12.53 -9.54 21.82
N PRO A 23 -11.91 -8.91 22.85
CA PRO A 23 -11.90 -7.45 22.96
C PRO A 23 -11.18 -6.77 21.78
N TRP A 24 -10.11 -7.39 21.28
CA TRP A 24 -9.38 -6.93 20.11
C TRP A 24 -10.23 -7.04 18.83
N LEU A 25 -10.93 -8.15 18.64
CA LEU A 25 -11.83 -8.31 17.50
C LEU A 25 -12.95 -7.26 17.52
N ASN A 26 -13.55 -6.99 18.68
CA ASN A 26 -14.59 -5.97 18.82
C ASN A 26 -14.08 -4.57 18.46
N MET A 27 -12.83 -4.23 18.84
CA MET A 27 -12.23 -2.96 18.47
C MET A 27 -11.98 -2.85 16.96
N ILE A 28 -11.49 -3.92 16.34
CA ILE A 28 -11.28 -3.99 14.88
C ILE A 28 -12.63 -3.86 14.16
N GLN A 29 -13.64 -4.60 14.61
CA GLN A 29 -15.00 -4.54 14.07
C GLN A 29 -15.57 -3.12 14.15
N GLY A 30 -15.51 -2.47 15.30
CA GLY A 30 -16.04 -1.11 15.46
C GLY A 30 -15.37 -0.11 14.49
N ARG A 31 -14.05 -0.20 14.31
CA ARG A 31 -13.30 0.65 13.38
C ARG A 31 -13.61 0.31 11.92
N ALA A 32 -13.66 -0.97 11.58
CA ALA A 32 -13.96 -1.43 10.23
C ALA A 32 -15.40 -1.08 9.81
N SER A 33 -16.37 -1.18 10.73
CA SER A 33 -17.76 -0.77 10.48
C SER A 33 -17.87 0.73 10.24
N ALA A 34 -17.13 1.55 10.99
CA ALA A 34 -17.10 3.00 10.77
C ALA A 34 -16.51 3.41 9.40
N LEU A 35 -15.74 2.51 8.78
CA LEU A 35 -15.15 2.69 7.44
C LEU A 35 -15.90 1.91 6.36
N GLU A 36 -17.03 1.27 6.67
CA GLU A 36 -17.79 0.42 5.74
C GLU A 36 -16.97 -0.74 5.16
N LEU A 37 -15.99 -1.23 5.92
CA LEU A 37 -15.08 -2.32 5.55
C LEU A 37 -15.38 -3.63 6.28
N TRP A 38 -16.23 -3.63 7.30
CA TRP A 38 -16.45 -4.82 8.12
C TRP A 38 -16.94 -6.01 7.30
N ASP A 39 -17.84 -5.82 6.35
CA ASP A 39 -18.36 -6.89 5.49
C ASP A 39 -17.24 -7.58 4.66
N LYS A 40 -16.13 -6.88 4.41
CA LYS A 40 -14.95 -7.43 3.72
C LYS A 40 -13.98 -8.18 4.64
N LEU A 41 -13.99 -7.84 5.93
CA LEU A 41 -13.06 -8.33 6.95
C LEU A 41 -13.68 -9.36 7.89
N ASN A 42 -15.01 -9.46 7.89
CA ASN A 42 -15.76 -10.32 8.80
C ASN A 42 -15.33 -11.79 8.61
N PRO A 43 -14.73 -12.42 9.64
CA PRO A 43 -14.28 -13.81 9.55
C PRO A 43 -15.45 -14.81 9.46
N ASP A 44 -16.64 -14.46 9.96
CA ASP A 44 -17.82 -15.32 9.96
C ASP A 44 -18.57 -15.28 8.61
N HIS A 45 -18.43 -14.17 7.89
CA HIS A 45 -19.04 -13.94 6.59
C HIS A 45 -18.01 -13.30 5.65
N PRO A 46 -16.97 -14.04 5.23
CA PRO A 46 -15.96 -13.48 4.36
C PRO A 46 -16.60 -13.12 3.02
N SER A 47 -16.78 -11.82 2.76
CA SER A 47 -17.03 -11.36 1.39
C SER A 47 -15.88 -11.87 0.52
N THR A 48 -16.22 -12.39 -0.66
CA THR A 48 -15.32 -12.97 -1.66
C THR A 48 -13.92 -12.41 -1.60
N PHE A 49 -12.94 -13.31 -1.42
CA PHE A 49 -11.51 -13.05 -1.35
C PHE A 49 -11.15 -11.72 -1.99
N MET A 50 -10.74 -10.75 -1.17
CA MET A 50 -10.14 -9.53 -1.69
C MET A 50 -9.04 -9.95 -2.65
N GLU A 51 -9.12 -9.50 -3.91
CA GLU A 51 -8.05 -9.75 -4.87
C GLU A 51 -6.75 -9.28 -4.23
N LYS A 52 -5.74 -10.14 -4.28
CA LYS A 52 -4.41 -9.78 -3.82
C LYS A 52 -4.06 -8.44 -4.48
N PRO A 53 -3.62 -7.41 -3.71
CA PRO A 53 -3.17 -6.17 -4.30
C PRO A 53 -2.19 -6.47 -5.42
N THR A 54 -2.38 -5.82 -6.57
CA THR A 54 -1.43 -5.97 -7.67
C THR A 54 -0.10 -5.40 -7.19
N ASP A 55 0.97 -6.18 -7.37
CA ASP A 55 2.31 -5.67 -7.08
C ASP A 55 2.54 -4.38 -7.90
N PRO A 56 3.25 -3.38 -7.35
CA PRO A 56 3.55 -2.16 -8.08
C PRO A 56 4.14 -2.51 -9.44
N GLN A 57 3.72 -1.81 -10.49
CA GLN A 57 4.29 -2.03 -11.81
C GLN A 57 5.66 -1.34 -11.88
N LYS A 58 6.66 -2.05 -12.41
CA LYS A 58 7.95 -1.43 -12.69
C LYS A 58 7.75 -0.25 -13.66
N PRO A 59 8.30 0.95 -13.35
CA PRO A 59 8.14 2.11 -14.22
C PRO A 59 8.65 1.81 -15.63
N HIS A 60 7.87 2.19 -16.63
CA HIS A 60 8.20 1.98 -18.04
C HIS A 60 8.45 3.33 -18.72
N PRO A 61 9.46 3.49 -19.59
CA PRO A 61 9.79 4.78 -20.22
C PRO A 61 8.60 5.46 -20.91
N LYS A 62 7.67 4.68 -21.46
CA LYS A 62 6.44 5.17 -22.12
C LYS A 62 5.55 6.06 -21.23
N ASP A 63 5.66 5.92 -19.91
CA ASP A 63 4.82 6.60 -18.92
C ASP A 63 5.38 7.99 -18.55
N PHE A 64 6.53 8.37 -19.13
CA PHE A 64 7.24 9.60 -18.80
C PHE A 64 7.40 10.51 -20.02
N GLU A 65 7.74 11.78 -19.77
CA GLU A 65 7.84 12.80 -20.80
C GLU A 65 8.89 12.47 -21.87
N ALA A 66 8.48 12.52 -23.13
CA ALA A 66 9.33 12.27 -24.28
C ALA A 66 10.14 13.51 -24.69
N LYS A 67 11.24 13.32 -25.42
CA LYS A 67 11.88 14.42 -26.15
C LYS A 67 10.95 14.96 -27.24
N ALA A 68 11.12 16.24 -27.58
CA ALA A 68 10.41 16.86 -28.69
C ALA A 68 10.53 16.03 -29.98
N GLY A 69 9.40 15.79 -30.65
CA GLY A 69 9.33 14.99 -31.87
C GLY A 69 9.27 13.46 -31.64
N ILE A 70 9.15 13.00 -30.39
CA ILE A 70 8.93 11.58 -30.07
C ILE A 70 7.54 11.41 -29.46
N GLU A 71 6.73 10.56 -30.09
CA GLU A 71 5.34 10.32 -29.67
C GLU A 71 5.25 9.33 -28.50
N VAL A 72 6.00 8.22 -28.54
CA VAL A 72 6.07 7.25 -27.44
C VAL A 72 7.53 6.89 -27.13
N PRO A 73 8.06 7.31 -25.97
CA PRO A 73 9.43 7.02 -25.60
C PRO A 73 9.54 5.58 -25.06
N THR A 74 9.86 4.62 -25.92
CA THR A 74 10.07 3.21 -25.51
C THR A 74 11.45 2.96 -24.88
N LEU A 75 12.37 3.93 -24.99
CA LEU A 75 13.74 3.85 -24.48
C LEU A 75 14.03 5.05 -23.58
N MET A 76 14.85 4.85 -22.53
CA MET A 76 15.26 5.94 -21.64
C MET A 76 15.95 7.10 -22.39
N SER A 77 16.69 6.79 -23.46
CA SER A 77 17.36 7.81 -24.28
C SER A 77 16.39 8.72 -25.05
N ARG A 78 15.11 8.33 -25.14
CA ARG A 78 14.03 9.07 -25.80
C ARG A 78 13.24 9.95 -24.82
N LEU A 79 13.54 9.89 -23.53
CA LEU A 79 12.94 10.74 -22.51
C LEU A 79 13.54 12.15 -22.53
N SER A 80 12.71 13.14 -22.20
CA SER A 80 13.18 14.50 -21.91
C SER A 80 14.13 14.47 -20.69
N LYS A 81 14.77 15.61 -20.38
CA LYS A 81 15.59 15.70 -19.16
C LYS A 81 14.75 15.48 -17.90
N ASP A 82 13.53 16.01 -17.89
CA ASP A 82 12.61 15.92 -16.77
C ASP A 82 11.96 14.54 -16.69
N GLY A 83 11.55 13.97 -17.83
CA GLY A 83 11.06 12.59 -17.92
C GLY A 83 12.11 11.55 -17.51
N LEU A 84 13.39 11.77 -17.85
CA LEU A 84 14.49 10.90 -17.41
C LEU A 84 14.73 11.00 -15.90
N LYS A 85 14.53 12.18 -15.31
CA LYS A 85 14.65 12.38 -13.86
C LYS A 85 13.51 11.65 -13.14
N ALA A 86 12.27 11.89 -13.54
CA ALA A 86 11.08 11.23 -12.97
C ALA A 86 11.17 9.69 -13.08
N TYR A 87 11.58 9.16 -14.24
CA TYR A 87 11.78 7.72 -14.41
C TYR A 87 12.81 7.13 -13.43
N LYS A 88 13.87 7.87 -13.10
CA LYS A 88 14.88 7.40 -12.14
C LYS A 88 14.37 7.41 -10.71
N ASP A 89 13.62 8.45 -10.35
CA ASP A 89 13.04 8.60 -9.01
C ASP A 89 12.04 7.46 -8.75
N ASP A 90 11.10 7.21 -9.67
CA ASP A 90 10.12 6.11 -9.58
C ASP A 90 10.80 4.74 -9.59
N LYS A 91 11.86 4.57 -10.39
CA LYS A 91 12.62 3.31 -10.43
C LYS A 91 13.35 3.06 -9.12
N GLN A 92 13.83 4.12 -8.48
CA GLN A 92 14.47 4.03 -7.18
C GLN A 92 13.46 3.68 -6.10
N GLU A 93 12.28 4.30 -6.11
CA GLU A 93 11.16 3.99 -5.21
C GLU A 93 10.69 2.54 -5.35
N TYR A 94 10.50 2.06 -6.59
CA TYR A 94 10.20 0.65 -6.88
C TYR A 94 11.26 -0.33 -6.35
N SER A 95 12.52 0.11 -6.29
CA SER A 95 13.64 -0.74 -5.84
C SER A 95 13.75 -0.85 -4.31
N ILE A 96 12.98 -0.09 -3.55
CA ILE A 96 12.95 -0.18 -2.09
C ILE A 96 12.06 -1.38 -1.71
N PRO A 97 12.61 -2.46 -1.14
CA PRO A 97 11.76 -3.55 -0.66
C PRO A 97 10.86 -3.02 0.46
N TYR A 98 9.54 -3.21 0.35
CA TYR A 98 8.62 -3.00 1.46
C TYR A 98 9.09 -3.89 2.63
N ARG A 99 9.65 -3.27 3.68
CA ARG A 99 10.07 -3.91 4.92
C ARG A 99 8.95 -3.90 5.94
#